data_AF-A0A1H0UVR9-F1
#
_entry.id   AF-A0A1H0UVR9-F1
#
_cell.length_a   1.000
_cell.length_b   1.000
_cell.length_c   1.000
_cell.angle_alpha   90.00
_cell.angle_beta   90.00
_cell.angle_gamma   90.00
#
_symmetry.space_group_name_H-M   'P 1'
#
loop_
_entity.id
_entity.type
_entity.pdbx_description
1 polymer ?
#
loop_
_entity_poly.entity_id
_entity_poly.type
_entity_poly.pdbx_seq_one_letter_code
_entity_poly.pdbx_strand_id
1 'polypeptide(L)' 'MSYHCTKTMSKTPANHGKLITPAVVKQVKDLASHNTPTRIIGLKTGRTESSIYGIASSNNISLKPTNQSPYGTKKK' A
#
# COMPACT_ATOMS: atom_id res chain seq x y z
N MET A 1 14.69 -4.13 -39.15
CA MET A 1 13.82 -4.57 -38.05
C MET A 1 14.64 -4.52 -36.76
N SER A 2 14.72 -3.36 -36.09
CA SER A 2 15.56 -3.18 -34.89
C SER A 2 14.65 -2.91 -33.70
N TYR A 3 14.63 -3.83 -32.74
CA TYR A 3 13.83 -3.70 -31.53
C TYR A 3 14.60 -2.83 -30.52
N HIS A 4 14.12 -1.61 -30.29
CA HIS A 4 14.57 -0.81 -29.15
C HIS A 4 13.91 -1.36 -27.87
N CYS A 5 14.66 -2.11 -27.05
CA CYS A 5 14.24 -2.48 -25.70
C CYS A 5 14.43 -1.27 -24.77
N THR A 6 13.35 -0.56 -24.45
CA THR A 6 13.39 0.50 -23.44
C THR A 6 13.46 -0.15 -22.06
N LYS A 7 14.62 -0.07 -21.42
CA LYS A 7 14.83 -0.47 -20.02
C LYS A 7 13.93 0.38 -19.12
N THR A 8 12.77 -0.13 -18.72
CA THR A 8 11.95 0.50 -17.70
C THR A 8 12.69 0.39 -16.36
N MET A 9 13.20 1.51 -15.84
CA MET A 9 13.76 1.50 -14.48
C MET A 9 12.60 1.33 -13.50
N SER A 10 12.58 0.21 -12.77
CA SER A 10 11.74 0.03 -11.60
C SER A 10 12.11 1.13 -10.59
N LYS A 11 11.26 2.14 -10.45
CA LYS A 11 11.52 3.24 -9.52
C LYS A 11 11.52 2.68 -8.10
N THR A 12 12.66 2.77 -7.43
CA THR A 12 12.76 2.44 -6.02
C THR A 12 11.85 3.37 -5.23
N PRO A 13 10.96 2.84 -4.37
CA PRO A 13 10.11 3.69 -3.54
C PRO A 13 10.94 4.60 -2.64
N ALA A 14 10.49 5.84 -2.44
CA ALA A 14 11.25 6.87 -1.71
C ALA A 14 11.63 6.47 -0.27
N ASN A 15 10.88 5.54 0.34
CA ASN A 15 11.10 5.06 1.70
C ASN A 15 11.55 3.59 1.76
N HIS A 16 12.03 3.03 0.64
CA HIS A 16 12.65 1.71 0.65
C HIS A 16 13.89 1.69 1.55
N GLY A 17 14.07 0.62 2.34
CA GLY A 17 15.18 0.48 3.28
C GLY A 17 15.13 1.39 4.52
N LYS A 18 14.21 2.37 4.57
CA LYS A 18 14.06 3.25 5.74
C LYS A 18 13.36 2.53 6.88
N LEU A 19 13.72 2.91 8.11
CA LEU A 19 13.11 2.43 9.34
C LEU A 19 11.58 2.63 9.35
N ILE A 20 10.86 1.70 9.97
CA ILE A 20 9.42 1.82 10.20
C ILE A 20 9.22 2.72 11.42
N THR A 21 8.62 3.89 11.23
CA THR A 21 8.28 4.79 12.34
C THR A 21 6.84 4.58 12.79
N PRO A 22 6.48 4.93 14.04
CA PRO A 22 5.11 4.86 14.53
C PRO A 22 4.11 5.65 13.66
N ALA A 23 4.56 6.77 13.08
CA ALA A 23 3.77 7.57 12.15
C ALA A 23 3.38 6.79 10.88
N VAL A 24 4.30 6.00 10.33
CA VAL A 24 4.02 5.12 9.18
C VAL A 24 3.03 4.03 9.56
N VAL A 25 3.20 3.41 10.74
CA VAL A 25 2.26 2.39 11.23
C VAL A 25 0.85 2.97 11.36
N LYS A 26 0.72 4.16 11.93
CA LYS A 26 -0.56 4.88 12.04
C LYS A 26 -1.17 5.14 10.66
N GLN A 27 -0.38 5.67 9.72
CA GLN A 27 -0.84 5.94 8.36
C GLN A 27 -1.31 4.68 7.63
N VAL A 28 -0.61 3.54 7.79
CA VAL A 28 -1.02 2.25 7.22
C VAL A 28 -2.34 1.78 7.83
N LYS A 29 -2.48 1.88 9.16
CA LYS A 29 -3.71 1.52 9.87
C LYS A 29 -4.91 2.35 9.42
N ASP A 30 -4.72 3.67 9.29
CA ASP A 30 -5.76 4.59 8.86
C ASP A 30 -6.18 4.31 7.41
N LEU A 31 -5.23 4.04 6.50
CA LEU A 31 -5.60 3.72 5.12
C LEU A 31 -6.29 2.35 4.99
N ALA A 32 -5.85 1.36 5.76
CA ALA A 32 -6.44 0.02 5.77
C ALA A 32 -7.90 0.05 6.28
N SER A 33 -8.22 0.89 7.26
CA SER A 33 -9.59 1.02 7.78
C SER A 33 -10.59 1.58 6.76
N HIS A 34 -10.11 2.35 5.77
CA HIS A 34 -10.91 2.88 4.67
C HIS A 34 -10.95 1.95 3.44
N ASN A 35 -10.60 0.66 3.61
CA ASN A 35 -10.54 -0.33 2.51
C ASN A 35 -9.62 0.09 1.36
N THR A 36 -8.57 0.87 1.66
CA THR A 36 -7.60 1.27 0.63
C THR A 36 -6.85 0.03 0.16
N PRO A 37 -6.79 -0.27 -1.16
CA PRO A 37 -6.01 -1.41 -1.66
C PRO A 37 -4.55 -1.31 -1.24
N THR A 38 -3.94 -2.44 -0.88
CA THR A 38 -2.55 -2.51 -0.37
C THR A 38 -1.54 -1.80 -1.30
N ARG A 39 -1.74 -1.90 -2.62
CA ARG A 39 -0.97 -1.16 -3.64
C ARG A 39 -0.94 0.34 -3.38
N ILE A 40 -2.11 0.92 -3.13
CA ILE A 40 -2.29 2.37 -2.95
C ILE A 40 -1.72 2.81 -1.60
N ILE A 41 -1.80 1.97 -0.57
CA ILE A 41 -1.13 2.21 0.71
C ILE A 41 0.38 2.33 0.51
N GLY A 42 0.98 1.42 -0.26
CA GLY A 42 2.39 1.48 -0.63
C GLY A 42 2.76 2.78 -1.35
N LEU A 43 1.95 3.21 -2.33
CA LEU A 43 2.18 4.46 -3.05
C LEU A 43 2.11 5.69 -2.12
N LYS A 44 1.10 5.76 -1.25
CA LYS A 44 0.92 6.89 -0.30
C LYS A 44 1.99 6.96 0.79
N THR A 45 2.55 5.82 1.17
CA THR A 45 3.62 5.74 2.18
C THR A 45 5.03 5.72 1.56
N GLY A 46 5.12 5.72 0.23
CA GLY A 46 6.39 5.63 -0.50
C GLY A 46 7.13 4.30 -0.27
N ARG A 47 6.39 3.19 -0.06
CA ARG A 47 6.92 1.85 0.24
C ARG A 47 6.44 0.81 -0.78
N THR A 48 7.11 -0.34 -0.79
CA THR A 48 6.67 -1.51 -1.57
C THR A 48 5.45 -2.17 -0.92
N GLU A 49 4.64 -2.88 -1.69
CA GLU A 49 3.52 -3.67 -1.15
C GLU A 49 3.99 -4.71 -0.14
N SER A 50 5.10 -5.40 -0.43
CA SER A 50 5.73 -6.35 0.48
C SER A 50 6.07 -5.70 1.83
N SER A 51 6.58 -4.46 1.84
CA SER A 51 6.82 -3.72 3.08
C SER A 51 5.51 -3.42 3.83
N ILE A 52 4.40 -3.17 3.14
CA ILE A 52 3.10 -2.96 3.78
C ILE A 52 2.59 -4.25 4.44
N TYR A 53 2.72 -5.40 3.77
CA TYR A 53 2.39 -6.70 4.38
C TYR A 53 3.18 -6.96 5.65
N GLY A 54 4.49 -6.69 5.63
CA GLY A 54 5.34 -6.81 6.83
C GLY A 54 4.90 -5.89 7.97
N ILE A 55 4.70 -4.59 7.68
CA ILE A 55 4.22 -3.62 8.67
C ILE A 55 2.88 -4.07 9.27
N ALA A 56 1.96 -4.52 8.43
CA ALA A 56 0.63 -4.93 8.86
C ALA A 56 0.69 -6.17 9.77
N SER A 57 1.47 -7.18 9.38
CA SER A 57 1.65 -8.41 10.17
C SER A 57 2.32 -8.12 11.52
N SER A 58 3.37 -7.30 11.56
CA SER A 58 4.07 -6.97 12.82
C SER A 58 3.22 -6.14 13.79
N ASN A 59 2.22 -5.40 13.29
CA ASN A 59 1.42 -4.47 14.08
C ASN A 59 -0.06 -4.90 14.22
N ASN A 60 -0.41 -6.14 13.87
CA ASN A 60 -1.78 -6.66 13.92
C ASN A 60 -2.80 -5.78 13.17
N ILE A 61 -2.39 -5.22 12.02
CA ILE A 61 -3.27 -4.42 11.16
C ILE A 61 -3.88 -5.35 10.11
N SER A 62 -5.21 -5.46 10.06
CA SER A 62 -5.88 -6.17 8.98
C SER A 62 -5.84 -5.34 7.69
N LEU A 63 -5.31 -5.93 6.62
CA LEU A 63 -5.40 -5.37 5.25
C LEU A 63 -6.63 -5.89 4.49
N LYS A 64 -7.40 -6.79 5.08
CA LYS A 64 -8.67 -7.23 4.49
C LYS A 64 -9.61 -6.02 4.44
N PRO A 65 -10.37 -5.85 3.36
CA PRO A 65 -11.45 -4.88 3.38
C PRO A 65 -12.36 -5.22 4.56
N THR A 66 -12.71 -4.19 5.34
CA THR A 66 -13.88 -4.25 6.20
C THR A 66 -15.09 -4.63 5.34
N ASN A 67 -16.12 -5.22 5.95
CA ASN A 67 -17.34 -5.71 5.28
C ASN A 67 -18.19 -4.55 4.71
N GLN A 68 -17.57 -3.73 3.86
CA GLN A 68 -18.08 -2.53 3.22
C GLN A 68 -17.64 -2.62 1.76
N SER A 69 -18.63 -2.71 0.86
CA SER A 69 -18.36 -2.65 -0.57
C SER A 69 -17.66 -1.33 -0.92
N PRO A 70 -16.61 -1.32 -1.75
CA PRO A 70 -15.79 -0.14 -2.03
C PRO A 70 -16.54 1.11 -2.51
N TYR A 71 -17.73 0.95 -3.11
CA TYR A 71 -18.54 2.04 -3.65
C TYR A 71 -19.88 2.24 -2.95
N GLY A 72 -20.15 1.48 -1.88
CA GLY A 72 -21.47 1.42 -1.26
C GLY A 72 -22.56 0.93 -2.23
N THR A 73 -23.68 0.48 -1.68
CA THR A 73 -24.89 0.28 -2.47
C THR A 73 -25.68 1.58 -2.37
N LYS A 74 -25.97 2.25 -3.50
CA LYS A 74 -26.89 3.40 -3.49
C LYS A 74 -28.22 2.90 -2.92
N LYS A 75 -28.63 3.39 -1.74
CA LYS A 75 -29.98 3.13 -1.23
C LYS A 75 -30.96 3.80 -2.21
N LYS A 76 -31.89 3.01 -2.77
CA LYS A 76 -33.06 3.53 -3.49
C LYS A 76 -34.06 4.09 -2.50
#